data_AF-A0A969X7W1-F1
#
_entry.id   AF-A0A969X7W1-F1
#
_cell.length_a   1.000
_cell.length_b   1.000
_cell.length_c   1.000
_cell.angle_alpha   90.00
_cell.angle_beta   90.00
_cell.angle_gamma   90.00
#
_symmetry.space_group_name_H-M   'P 1'
#
loop_
_entity.id
_entity.type
_entity.pdbx_description
1 polymer ?
#
loop_
_entity_poly.entity_id
_entity_poly.type
_entity_poly.pdbx_seq_one_letter_code
_entity_poly.pdbx_strand_id
1 'polypeptide(L)'
;MAWFNQPLRPWVLSVFCERQSCFDQFYNYTFTVRFGFKRPLAAIISFPISFFVPALMRSTNVIPVYRQPRETIKTFRQSLEALAAGENLLISPDVDYANTSDEIGEVYDGFLSLEKHYYRTAKEHISFIPLHIDVNERRILVGSEIIFREDLNFREAKSEAAQRLRAEMDRLERDSAIT
;
A
#
# COMPACT_ATOMS: atom_id res chain seq x y z
N MET A 1 2.60 -0.32 -16.19
CA MET A 1 2.08 0.87 -15.50
C MET A 1 2.01 1.99 -16.52
N ALA A 2 0.82 2.30 -17.04
CA ALA A 2 0.65 3.17 -18.20
C ALA A 2 0.52 4.68 -17.87
N TRP A 3 0.50 5.06 -16.58
CA TRP A 3 0.19 6.42 -16.14
C TRP A 3 1.30 7.11 -15.33
N PHE A 4 2.40 6.41 -15.04
CA PHE A 4 3.54 6.97 -14.30
C PHE A 4 4.82 6.79 -15.12
N ASN A 5 5.61 7.85 -15.23
CA ASN A 5 6.86 7.87 -16.00
C ASN A 5 8.03 7.16 -15.29
N GLN A 6 7.82 6.67 -14.07
CA GLN A 6 8.79 5.95 -13.27
C GLN A 6 8.21 4.61 -12.79
N PRO A 7 9.05 3.57 -12.63
CA PRO A 7 8.60 2.29 -12.09
C PRO A 7 8.10 2.49 -10.64
N LEU A 8 6.82 2.21 -10.41
CA LEU A 8 6.25 2.15 -9.06
C LEU A 8 6.25 0.70 -8.58
N ARG A 9 6.68 0.48 -7.34
CA ARG A 9 6.59 -0.82 -6.67
C ARG A 9 5.45 -0.80 -5.67
N PRO A 10 4.31 -1.43 -5.98
CA PRO A 10 3.20 -1.46 -5.04
C PRO A 10 3.50 -2.40 -3.89
N TRP A 11 3.12 -1.96 -2.70
CA TRP A 11 3.02 -2.81 -1.53
C TRP A 11 1.81 -3.73 -1.67
N VAL A 12 2.04 -5.03 -1.72
CA VAL A 12 0.98 -6.03 -1.86
C VAL A 12 1.09 -7.05 -0.75
N LEU A 13 -0.03 -7.47 -0.17
CA LEU A 13 -0.04 -8.50 0.85
C LEU A 13 0.66 -9.77 0.34
N SER A 14 1.65 -10.24 1.09
CA SER A 14 2.54 -11.37 0.74
C SER A 14 1.79 -12.64 0.34
N VAL A 15 0.58 -12.87 0.87
CA VAL A 15 -0.26 -14.03 0.52
C VAL A 15 -0.54 -14.14 -0.99
N PHE A 16 -0.56 -13.02 -1.72
CA PHE A 16 -0.80 -13.01 -3.17
C PHE A 16 0.47 -13.27 -4.00
N CYS A 17 1.64 -13.34 -3.38
CA CYS A 17 2.92 -13.54 -4.06
C CYS A 17 3.30 -15.03 -4.20
N GLU A 18 2.74 -15.89 -3.36
CA GLU A 18 2.99 -17.34 -3.35
C GLU A 18 1.72 -18.10 -3.71
N ARG A 19 1.83 -19.11 -4.58
CA ARG A 19 0.68 -19.86 -5.11
C ARG A 19 -0.18 -20.47 -4.00
N GLN A 20 0.45 -21.15 -3.04
CA GLN A 20 -0.28 -21.87 -1.99
C GLN A 20 -1.04 -20.90 -1.09
N SER A 21 -0.36 -19.89 -0.56
CA SER A 21 -0.99 -18.85 0.26
C SER A 21 -2.08 -18.08 -0.49
N CYS A 22 -1.90 -17.86 -1.79
CA CYS A 22 -2.86 -17.20 -2.65
C CYS A 22 -4.12 -18.06 -2.82
N PHE A 23 -3.96 -19.36 -3.09
CA PHE A 23 -5.07 -20.30 -3.10
C PHE A 23 -5.81 -20.32 -1.77
N ASP A 24 -5.09 -20.44 -0.65
CA ASP A 24 -5.70 -20.51 0.68
C ASP A 24 -6.47 -19.23 1.02
N GLN A 25 -5.94 -18.05 0.66
CA GLN A 25 -6.61 -16.76 0.83
C GLN A 25 -7.89 -16.69 0.01
N PHE A 26 -7.84 -17.06 -1.27
CA PHE A 26 -9.02 -17.01 -2.14
C PHE A 26 -10.08 -18.03 -1.75
N TYR A 27 -9.66 -19.27 -1.46
CA TYR A 27 -10.55 -20.36 -1.14
C TYR A 27 -11.19 -20.20 0.24
N ASN A 28 -10.38 -20.08 1.30
CA ASN A 28 -10.89 -20.12 2.67
C ASN A 28 -11.55 -18.80 3.10
N TYR A 29 -11.19 -17.67 2.48
CA TYR A 29 -11.66 -16.35 2.90
C TYR A 29 -12.45 -15.64 1.80
N THR A 30 -11.83 -15.28 0.67
CA THR A 30 -12.47 -14.41 -0.33
C THR A 30 -13.74 -15.03 -0.92
N PHE A 31 -13.67 -16.25 -1.47
CA PHE A 31 -14.83 -16.86 -2.12
C PHE A 31 -15.80 -17.50 -1.14
N THR A 32 -15.31 -18.17 -0.09
CA THR A 32 -16.19 -18.83 0.87
C THR A 32 -16.80 -17.86 1.90
N VAL A 33 -16.01 -17.00 2.53
CA VAL A 33 -16.51 -16.11 3.59
C VAL A 33 -17.08 -14.82 3.01
N ARG A 34 -16.34 -14.12 2.14
CA ARG A 34 -16.76 -12.80 1.63
C ARG A 34 -17.85 -12.89 0.56
N PHE A 35 -17.78 -13.89 -0.33
CA PHE A 35 -18.80 -14.10 -1.37
C PHE A 35 -19.80 -15.22 -1.08
N GLY A 36 -19.63 -16.00 0.00
CA GLY A 36 -20.59 -17.04 0.39
C GLY A 36 -20.64 -18.27 -0.53
N PHE A 37 -19.63 -18.49 -1.37
CA PHE A 37 -19.63 -19.61 -2.32
C PHE A 37 -19.47 -20.95 -1.60
N LYS A 38 -20.17 -21.98 -2.12
CA LYS A 38 -19.96 -23.37 -1.69
C LYS A 38 -18.52 -23.79 -2.02
N ARG A 39 -17.90 -24.55 -1.11
CA ARG A 39 -16.53 -25.07 -1.22
C ARG A 39 -16.13 -25.61 -2.61
N PRO A 40 -16.90 -26.49 -3.28
CA PRO A 40 -16.49 -26.99 -4.60
C PRO A 40 -16.35 -25.88 -5.64
N LEU A 41 -17.28 -24.91 -5.67
CA LEU A 41 -17.21 -23.77 -6.58
C LEU A 41 -16.03 -22.86 -6.23
N ALA A 42 -15.83 -22.58 -4.94
CA ALA A 42 -14.69 -21.80 -4.47
C ALA A 42 -13.35 -22.43 -4.88
N ALA A 43 -13.22 -23.76 -4.82
CA ALA A 43 -12.01 -24.48 -5.23
C ALA A 43 -11.77 -24.38 -6.75
N ILE A 44 -12.81 -24.58 -7.56
CA ILE A 44 -12.74 -24.49 -9.03
C ILE A 44 -12.26 -23.10 -9.47
N ILE A 45 -12.72 -22.04 -8.81
CA ILE A 45 -12.35 -20.66 -9.14
C ILE A 45 -10.98 -20.29 -8.54
N SER A 46 -10.70 -20.70 -7.30
CA SER A 46 -9.43 -20.36 -6.61
C SER A 46 -8.22 -21.01 -7.28
N PHE A 47 -8.38 -22.21 -7.84
CA PHE A 47 -7.28 -22.93 -8.48
C PHE A 47 -6.62 -22.14 -9.62
N PRO A 48 -7.31 -21.74 -10.71
CA PRO A 48 -6.69 -20.96 -11.78
C PRO A 48 -6.19 -19.59 -11.31
N ILE A 49 -6.93 -18.92 -10.43
CA ILE A 49 -6.55 -17.61 -9.88
C ILE A 49 -5.23 -17.70 -9.11
N SER A 50 -4.99 -18.80 -8.37
CA SER A 50 -3.76 -19.01 -7.61
C SER A 50 -2.49 -19.11 -8.48
N PHE A 51 -2.62 -19.37 -9.78
CA PHE A 51 -1.49 -19.29 -10.71
C PHE A 51 -1.35 -17.89 -11.30
N PHE A 52 -2.48 -17.31 -11.74
CA PHE A 52 -2.49 -16.03 -12.44
C PHE A 52 -2.06 -14.86 -11.53
N VAL A 53 -2.63 -14.75 -10.34
CA VAL A 53 -2.38 -13.60 -9.44
C VAL A 53 -0.91 -13.52 -9.02
N PRO A 54 -0.25 -14.60 -8.55
CA PRO A 54 1.18 -14.52 -8.22
C PRO A 54 2.06 -14.23 -9.44
N ALA A 55 1.69 -14.71 -10.63
CA ALA A 55 2.41 -14.38 -11.86
C ALA A 55 2.30 -12.89 -12.19
N LEU A 56 1.11 -12.31 -12.04
CA LEU A 56 0.88 -10.88 -12.18
C LEU A 56 1.70 -10.09 -11.17
N MET A 57 1.68 -10.46 -9.89
CA MET A 57 2.47 -9.80 -8.84
C MET A 57 3.98 -9.82 -9.13
N ARG A 58 4.51 -10.93 -9.67
CA ARG A 58 5.91 -10.99 -10.10
C ARG A 58 6.19 -10.07 -11.29
N SER A 59 5.27 -9.98 -12.25
CA SER A 59 5.44 -9.10 -13.42
C SER A 59 5.41 -7.61 -13.08
N THR A 60 4.73 -7.22 -11.99
CA THR A 60 4.64 -5.84 -11.54
C THR A 60 5.71 -5.46 -10.52
N ASN A 61 6.69 -6.34 -10.23
CA ASN A 61 7.76 -6.12 -9.26
C ASN A 61 7.25 -5.58 -7.91
N VAL A 62 6.19 -6.20 -7.38
CA VAL A 62 5.60 -5.78 -6.10
C VAL A 62 6.56 -5.98 -4.93
N ILE A 63 6.36 -5.21 -3.86
CA ILE A 63 7.00 -5.46 -2.58
C ILE A 63 6.01 -6.22 -1.69
N PRO A 64 6.27 -7.51 -1.37
CA PRO A 64 5.42 -8.28 -0.47
C PRO A 64 5.41 -7.70 0.94
N VAL A 65 4.22 -7.36 1.42
CA VAL A 65 3.97 -6.92 2.78
C VAL A 65 3.65 -8.13 3.65
N TYR A 66 4.53 -8.40 4.61
CA TYR A 66 4.34 -9.42 5.63
C TYR A 66 3.74 -8.81 6.90
N ARG A 67 2.69 -9.45 7.44
CA ARG A 67 2.01 -9.04 8.68
C ARG A 67 2.69 -9.58 9.95
N GLN A 68 3.53 -10.61 9.82
CA GLN A 68 4.25 -11.18 10.96
C GLN A 68 5.45 -10.29 11.32
N PRO A 69 5.65 -9.88 12.58
CA PRO A 69 6.67 -8.89 12.95
C PRO A 69 8.10 -9.24 12.49
N ARG A 70 8.47 -10.53 12.53
CA ARG A 70 9.79 -11.01 12.08
C ARG A 70 9.99 -10.88 10.57
N GLU A 71 8.91 -10.96 9.81
CA GLU A 71 8.94 -10.94 8.35
C GLU A 71 8.74 -9.55 7.77
N THR A 72 8.12 -8.63 8.51
CA THR A 72 7.97 -7.21 8.11
C THR A 72 9.33 -6.55 7.82
N ILE A 73 10.42 -7.02 8.44
CA ILE A 73 11.79 -6.60 8.14
C ILE A 73 12.14 -6.84 6.66
N LYS A 74 11.65 -7.93 6.05
CA LYS A 74 11.85 -8.23 4.63
C LYS A 74 11.18 -7.16 3.75
N THR A 75 9.93 -6.79 4.07
CA THR A 75 9.18 -5.71 3.40
C THR A 75 9.98 -4.40 3.44
N PHE A 76 10.44 -4.02 4.62
CA PHE A 76 11.20 -2.78 4.83
C PHE A 76 12.52 -2.79 4.07
N ARG A 77 13.26 -3.90 4.11
CA ARG A 77 14.52 -4.02 3.38
C ARG A 77 14.31 -3.84 1.88
N GLN A 78 13.35 -4.55 1.29
CA GLN A 78 13.04 -4.43 -0.15
C GLN A 78 12.55 -3.03 -0.53
N SER A 79 11.80 -2.38 0.36
CA SER A 79 11.34 -1.00 0.17
C SER A 79 12.52 -0.02 0.14
N LEU A 80 13.46 -0.15 1.07
CA LEU A 80 14.65 0.69 1.12
C LEU A 80 15.60 0.44 -0.06
N GLU A 81 15.74 -0.81 -0.50
CA GLU A 81 16.51 -1.16 -1.71
C GLU A 81 15.90 -0.52 -2.96
N ALA A 82 14.57 -0.55 -3.12
CA ALA A 82 13.88 0.10 -4.22
C ALA A 82 14.04 1.63 -4.19
N LEU A 83 13.83 2.25 -3.03
CA LEU A 83 14.03 3.70 -2.87
C LEU A 83 15.49 4.11 -3.17
N ALA A 84 16.47 3.35 -2.69
CA ALA A 84 17.88 3.60 -2.97
C ALA A 84 18.25 3.43 -4.45
N ALA A 85 17.47 2.65 -5.21
CA ALA A 85 17.61 2.53 -6.66
C ALA A 85 16.90 3.67 -7.44
N GLY A 86 16.32 4.65 -6.75
CA GLY A 86 15.56 5.75 -7.34
C GLY A 86 14.15 5.34 -7.83
N GLU A 87 13.64 4.20 -7.35
CA GLU A 87 12.30 3.75 -7.67
C GLU A 87 11.29 4.25 -6.62
N ASN A 88 10.03 4.40 -7.04
CA ASN A 88 8.97 4.90 -6.15
C ASN A 88 8.16 3.76 -5.55
N LEU A 89 7.64 3.97 -4.35
CA LEU A 89 6.75 3.03 -3.67
C LEU A 89 5.31 3.48 -3.79
N LEU A 90 4.39 2.54 -4.01
CA LEU A 90 2.95 2.78 -3.94
C LEU A 90 2.38 2.04 -2.74
N ILE A 91 1.84 2.78 -1.77
CA ILE A 91 1.33 2.25 -0.50
C ILE A 91 -0.13 2.68 -0.37
N SER A 92 -1.03 1.71 -0.16
CA SER A 92 -2.40 1.97 0.30
C SER A 92 -2.39 1.80 1.83
N PRO A 93 -2.58 2.89 2.60
CA PRO A 93 -2.42 2.87 4.04
C PRO A 93 -3.71 2.57 4.81
N ASP A 94 -4.78 2.19 4.10
CA ASP A 94 -6.11 1.94 4.66
C ASP A 94 -6.08 0.73 5.61
N VAL A 95 -6.53 0.92 6.86
CA VAL A 95 -6.66 -0.19 7.83
C VAL A 95 -7.90 -1.03 7.53
N ASP A 96 -8.98 -0.42 7.01
CA ASP A 96 -10.22 -1.12 6.67
C ASP A 96 -10.49 -1.12 5.16
N TYR A 97 -10.03 -2.19 4.51
CA TYR A 97 -10.30 -2.48 3.08
C TYR A 97 -11.77 -2.86 2.77
N ALA A 98 -12.65 -2.89 3.78
CA ALA A 98 -14.08 -3.17 3.63
C ALA A 98 -14.96 -1.96 3.94
N ASN A 99 -14.38 -0.85 4.40
CA ASN A 99 -15.15 0.35 4.67
C ASN A 99 -15.56 1.02 3.36
N THR A 100 -16.86 1.10 3.13
CA THR A 100 -17.48 1.82 2.00
C THR A 100 -17.94 3.22 2.38
N SER A 101 -17.61 3.71 3.58
CA SER A 101 -17.84 5.11 3.93
C SER A 101 -16.80 6.02 3.26
N ASP A 102 -17.23 7.20 2.83
CA ASP A 102 -16.37 8.28 2.32
C ASP A 102 -15.48 8.93 3.41
N GLU A 103 -15.29 8.26 4.55
CA GLU A 103 -14.41 8.70 5.64
C GLU A 103 -13.17 7.80 5.66
N ILE A 104 -11.98 8.42 5.60
CA ILE A 104 -10.70 7.75 5.85
C ILE A 104 -10.77 7.10 7.23
N GLY A 105 -10.73 5.76 7.25
CA GLY A 105 -10.62 5.00 8.51
C GLY A 105 -9.29 5.25 9.22
N GLU A 106 -8.90 4.37 10.14
CA GLU A 106 -7.54 4.43 10.69
C GLU A 106 -6.51 4.28 9.56
N VAL A 107 -5.58 5.23 9.44
CA VAL A 107 -4.45 5.15 8.50
C VAL A 107 -3.28 4.48 9.22
N TYR A 108 -2.82 3.34 8.70
CA TYR A 108 -1.66 2.63 9.23
C TYR A 108 -0.39 3.44 8.96
N ASP A 109 0.15 4.13 9.97
CA ASP A 109 1.31 5.01 9.81
C ASP A 109 2.67 4.29 9.84
N GLY A 110 2.67 2.95 9.94
CA GLY A 110 3.90 2.18 10.17
C GLY A 110 4.92 2.35 9.05
N PHE A 111 4.46 2.56 7.81
CA PHE A 111 5.31 2.79 6.64
C PHE A 111 6.14 4.08 6.74
N LEU A 112 5.69 5.08 7.50
CA LEU A 112 6.47 6.30 7.76
C LEU A 112 7.78 5.99 8.50
N SER A 113 7.91 4.80 9.09
CA SER A 113 9.15 4.36 9.71
C SER A 113 10.27 4.03 8.70
N LEU A 114 9.95 3.92 7.40
CA LEU A 114 10.95 3.81 6.33
C LEU A 114 11.93 4.99 6.36
N GLU A 115 11.41 6.18 6.66
CA GLU A 115 12.16 7.44 6.73
C GLU A 115 13.43 7.31 7.56
N LYS A 116 13.31 6.80 8.79
CA LYS A 116 14.45 6.64 9.70
C LYS A 116 15.58 5.83 9.09
N HIS A 117 15.23 4.77 8.38
CA HIS A 117 16.19 3.83 7.81
C HIS A 117 16.78 4.37 6.50
N TYR A 118 15.97 5.04 5.70
CA TYR A 118 16.40 5.68 4.46
C TYR A 118 17.35 6.83 4.74
N TYR A 119 16.96 7.79 5.59
CA TYR A 119 17.77 8.94 5.98
C TYR A 119 19.14 8.54 6.56
N ARG A 120 19.20 7.44 7.34
CA ARG A 120 20.46 6.93 7.88
C ARG A 120 21.49 6.60 6.79
N THR A 121 21.03 6.13 5.64
CA THR A 121 21.86 5.61 4.55
C THR A 121 22.04 6.66 3.45
N ALA A 122 20.95 7.25 2.97
CA ALA A 122 20.93 8.20 1.86
C ALA A 122 21.23 9.65 2.29
N LYS A 123 21.03 9.99 3.57
CA LYS A 123 21.10 11.38 4.09
C LYS A 123 20.11 12.35 3.42
N GLU A 124 19.06 11.80 2.83
CA GLU A 124 17.96 12.51 2.20
C GLU A 124 16.65 12.05 2.83
N HIS A 125 15.66 12.94 2.84
CA HIS A 125 14.31 12.63 3.33
C HIS A 125 13.45 12.00 2.25
N ILE A 126 12.55 11.09 2.63
CA ILE A 126 11.56 10.54 1.71
C ILE A 126 10.44 11.56 1.48
N SER A 127 10.09 11.75 0.22
CA SER A 127 8.92 12.49 -0.25
C SER A 127 7.67 11.62 -0.15
N PHE A 128 6.78 11.88 0.82
CA PHE A 128 5.49 11.21 0.90
C PHE A 128 4.43 12.02 0.14
N ILE A 129 3.89 11.46 -0.94
CA ILE A 129 2.92 12.13 -1.82
C ILE A 129 1.55 11.46 -1.66
N PRO A 130 0.55 12.13 -1.04
CA PRO A 130 -0.80 11.60 -0.92
C PRO A 130 -1.48 11.57 -2.28
N LEU A 131 -2.16 10.47 -2.55
CA LEU A 131 -2.92 10.26 -3.78
C LEU A 131 -4.36 9.92 -3.40
N HIS A 132 -5.32 10.49 -4.12
CA HIS A 132 -6.72 10.11 -4.05
C HIS A 132 -7.21 9.67 -5.43
N ILE A 133 -7.95 8.55 -5.48
CA ILE A 133 -8.50 8.01 -6.72
C ILE A 133 -9.99 8.34 -6.77
N ASP A 134 -10.34 9.29 -7.62
CA ASP A 134 -11.72 9.66 -7.90
C ASP A 134 -12.25 8.75 -9.00
N VAL A 135 -13.04 7.76 -8.60
CA VAL A 135 -13.57 6.73 -9.50
C VAL A 135 -14.68 7.28 -10.39
N ASN A 136 -15.43 8.28 -9.92
CA ASN A 136 -16.55 8.88 -10.63
C ASN A 136 -16.04 9.67 -11.84
N GLU A 137 -15.05 10.52 -11.61
CA GLU A 137 -14.42 11.32 -12.67
C GLU A 137 -13.26 10.60 -13.38
N ARG A 138 -12.89 9.39 -12.91
CA ARG A 138 -11.79 8.59 -13.43
C ARG A 138 -10.45 9.34 -13.44
N ARG A 139 -10.18 10.08 -12.36
CA ARG A 139 -8.96 10.88 -12.21
C ARG A 139 -8.21 10.49 -10.93
N ILE A 140 -6.91 10.80 -10.91
CA ILE A 140 -6.08 10.67 -9.72
C ILE A 140 -5.71 12.08 -9.29
N LEU A 141 -6.11 12.45 -8.07
CA LEU A 141 -5.73 13.71 -7.45
C LEU A 141 -4.42 13.50 -6.69
N VAL A 142 -3.48 14.42 -6.88
CA VAL A 142 -2.17 14.41 -6.24
C VAL A 142 -2.13 15.55 -5.24
N GLY A 143 -1.90 15.24 -3.97
CA GLY A 143 -1.80 16.24 -2.91
C GLY A 143 -0.39 16.80 -2.75
N SER A 144 -0.24 17.67 -1.76
CA SER A 144 1.04 18.30 -1.46
C SER A 144 2.02 17.31 -0.85
N GLU A 145 3.30 17.41 -1.22
CA GLU A 145 4.36 16.57 -0.67
C GLU A 145 4.53 16.77 0.85
N ILE A 146 4.75 15.66 1.57
CA ILE A 146 5.10 15.64 2.99
C ILE A 146 6.52 15.12 3.14
N ILE A 147 7.39 15.99 3.65
CA ILE A 147 8.77 15.70 4.02
C ILE A 147 8.88 15.84 5.54
N PHE A 148 9.67 14.98 6.17
CA PHE A 148 9.92 15.04 7.60
C PHE A 148 10.69 16.30 7.98
N ARG A 149 10.32 16.89 9.11
CA ARG A 149 10.99 18.05 9.67
C ARG A 149 12.28 17.66 10.39
N GLU A 150 13.36 18.39 10.13
CA GLU A 150 14.68 18.18 10.76
C GLU A 150 14.76 18.76 12.18
N ASP A 151 13.91 19.72 12.54
CA ASP A 151 13.94 20.39 13.85
C ASP A 151 13.23 19.59 14.97
N LEU A 152 12.66 18.44 14.63
CA LEU A 152 11.93 17.55 15.54
C LEU A 152 12.69 16.24 15.75
N ASN A 153 12.52 15.62 16.92
CA ASN A 153 13.00 14.25 17.07
C ASN A 153 12.14 13.29 16.21
N PHE A 154 12.68 12.11 15.89
CA PHE A 154 12.01 11.18 14.96
C PHE A 154 10.55 10.84 15.35
N ARG A 155 10.26 10.71 16.65
CA ARG A 155 8.91 10.36 17.11
C ARG A 155 7.93 11.51 16.85
N GLU A 156 8.35 12.73 17.14
CA GLU A 156 7.57 13.95 16.88
C GLU A 156 7.40 14.18 15.38
N ALA A 157 8.49 14.12 14.61
CA ALA A 157 8.47 14.26 13.16
C ALA A 157 7.54 13.22 12.50
N LYS A 158 7.57 11.96 12.95
CA LYS A 158 6.65 10.92 12.46
C LYS A 158 5.19 11.26 12.75
N SER A 159 4.90 11.71 13.96
CA SER A 159 3.53 12.06 14.36
C SER A 159 3.01 13.26 13.58
N GLU A 160 3.85 14.28 13.36
CA GLU A 160 3.52 15.47 12.59
C GLU A 160 3.30 15.14 11.11
N ALA A 161 4.20 14.37 10.50
CA ALA A 161 4.06 13.91 9.12
C ALA A 161 2.80 13.07 8.92
N ALA A 162 2.47 12.19 9.87
CA ALA A 162 1.23 11.41 9.84
C ALA A 162 -0.03 12.29 9.88
N GLN A 163 -0.04 13.33 10.72
CA GLN A 163 -1.16 14.27 10.80
C GLN A 163 -1.31 15.08 9.51
N ARG A 164 -0.22 15.60 8.95
CA ARG A 164 -0.22 16.31 7.67
C ARG A 164 -0.69 15.43 6.52
N LEU A 165 -0.20 14.19 6.47
CA LEU A 165 -0.60 13.25 5.43
C LEU A 165 -2.11 12.97 5.49
N ARG A 166 -2.66 12.73 6.68
CA ARG A 166 -4.11 12.56 6.87
C ARG A 166 -4.89 13.80 6.44
N ALA A 167 -4.49 14.98 6.91
CA ALA A 167 -5.15 16.22 6.56
C ALA A 167 -5.15 16.50 5.05
N GLU A 168 -4.06 16.17 4.35
CA GLU A 168 -4.01 16.26 2.89
C GLU A 168 -4.90 15.23 2.21
N MET A 169 -4.94 13.98 2.68
CA MET A 169 -5.84 12.97 2.13
C MET A 169 -7.32 13.38 2.31
N ASP A 170 -7.71 13.84 3.51
CA ASP A 170 -9.06 14.35 3.78
C ASP A 170 -9.41 15.56 2.88
N ARG A 171 -8.43 16.41 2.56
CA ARG A 171 -8.61 17.53 1.64
C ARG A 171 -8.88 17.04 0.23
N LEU A 172 -8.10 16.08 -0.26
CA LEU A 172 -8.27 15.51 -1.60
C LEU A 172 -9.64 14.83 -1.76
N GLU A 173 -10.14 14.16 -0.73
CA GLU A 173 -11.47 13.56 -0.73
C GLU A 173 -12.58 14.61 -0.83
N ARG A 174 -12.49 15.68 -0.03
CA ARG A 174 -13.45 16.79 -0.11
C ARG A 174 -13.43 17.45 -1.48
N ASP A 175 -12.25 17.66 -2.07
CA ASP A 175 -12.11 18.27 -3.39
C ASP A 175 -12.73 17.39 -4.48
N SER A 176 -12.65 16.06 -4.34
CA SER A 176 -13.34 15.10 -5.22
C SER A 176 -14.86 15.18 -5.07
N ALA A 177 -15.37 15.25 -3.84
CA ALA A 177 -16.81 15.26 -3.56
C ALA A 177 -17.56 16.52 -4.05
N ILE A 178 -16.84 17.61 -4.31
CA ILE A 178 -17.40 18.91 -4.75
C ILE A 178 -17.51 19.01 -6.28
N THR A 179 -16.84 18.13 -7.03
CA THR A 179 -16.86 18.14 -8.51
C THR A 179 -17.97 17.24 -9.06
#